data_AF-A0A5B0SPB1-F1
#
_entry.id   AF-A0A5B0SPB1-F1
#
_cell.length_a   1.000
_cell.length_b   1.000
_cell.length_c   1.000
_cell.angle_alpha   90.00
_cell.angle_beta   90.00
_cell.angle_gamma   90.00
#
_symmetry.space_group_name_H-M   'P 1'
#
loop_
_entity.id
_entity.type
_entity.pdbx_description
1 polymer ?
#
loop_
_entity_poly.entity_id
_entity_poly.type
_entity_poly.pdbx_seq_one_letter_code
_entity_poly.pdbx_strand_id
1 'polypeptide(L)' 'HYPADVPQLDIDVYSLSGRKLYGPTGIGGRDGTRERWEAMSPWLGGGKNISEVSFDGFTTQPSPWKLEAATPNYISYTHL' A
#
# COMPACT_ATOMS: atom_id res chain seq x y z
N HIS A 1 0.74 9.35 21.26
CA HIS A 1 0.52 9.44 19.80
C HIS A 1 -0.80 10.15 19.57
N TYR A 2 -0.83 11.17 18.72
CA TYR A 2 -2.06 11.86 18.31
C TYR A 2 -2.44 11.28 16.93
N PRO A 3 -3.46 10.41 16.85
CA PRO A 3 -3.86 9.82 15.58
C PRO A 3 -4.35 10.92 14.64
N ALA A 4 -3.83 10.94 13.41
CA ALA A 4 -4.30 11.84 12.38
C ALA A 4 -5.61 11.30 11.80
N ASP A 5 -6.67 12.09 11.85
CA ASP A 5 -7.89 11.83 11.10
C ASP A 5 -7.66 12.29 9.65
N VAL A 6 -7.17 11.38 8.82
CA VAL A 6 -6.78 11.67 7.43
C VAL A 6 -7.96 12.24 6.62
N PRO A 7 -9.20 11.70 6.73
CA PRO A 7 -10.38 12.31 6.12
C PRO A 7 -10.66 13.75 6.57
N GLN A 8 -10.53 14.08 7.86
CA GLN A 8 -10.77 15.45 8.36
C GLN A 8 -9.69 16.44 7.93
N LEU A 9 -8.47 15.97 7.67
CA LEU A 9 -7.34 16.82 7.32
C LEU A 9 -7.31 17.20 5.82
N ASP A 10 -8.18 16.61 5.00
CA ASP A 10 -8.26 16.84 3.55
C ASP A 10 -6.90 16.65 2.84
N ILE A 11 -6.17 15.59 3.24
CA ILE A 11 -4.85 15.26 2.70
C ILE A 11 -5.00 14.18 1.62
N ASP A 12 -4.38 14.40 0.45
CA ASP A 12 -4.39 13.44 -0.66
C ASP A 12 -3.74 12.08 -0.31
N VAL A 13 -2.58 12.12 0.37
CA VAL A 13 -1.81 10.93 0.79
C VAL A 13 -1.09 11.20 2.12
N TYR A 14 -1.28 10.32 3.09
CA TYR A 14 -0.61 10.28 4.38
C TYR A 14 0.31 9.05 4.46
N SER A 15 1.52 9.18 4.99
CA SER A 15 2.49 8.07 5.10
C SER A 15 3.07 7.95 6.50
N LEU A 16 3.19 6.72 6.99
CA LEU A 16 3.69 6.43 8.34
C LEU A 16 4.68 5.25 8.35
N SER A 17 5.55 5.24 9.36
CA SER A 17 6.54 4.19 9.59
C SER A 17 6.29 3.51 10.93
N GLY A 18 6.12 2.19 10.94
CA GLY A 18 5.74 1.43 12.13
C GLY A 18 6.71 1.60 13.30
N ARG A 19 8.02 1.62 13.03
CA ARG A 19 9.05 1.79 14.07
C ARG A 19 9.02 3.15 14.81
N LYS A 20 8.30 4.14 14.28
CA LYS A 20 8.07 5.43 14.96
C LYS A 20 6.83 5.39 15.87
N LEU A 21 6.01 4.35 15.74
CA LEU A 21 4.76 4.09 16.45
C LEU A 21 4.84 2.82 17.33
N TYR A 22 6.05 2.43 17.76
CA TYR A 22 6.30 1.20 18.54
C TYR A 22 5.98 -0.12 17.81
N GLY A 23 5.81 -0.09 16.49
CA GLY A 23 5.70 -1.29 15.65
C GLY A 23 7.06 -1.84 15.19
N PRO A 24 7.07 -2.99 14.49
CA PRO A 24 8.29 -3.59 13.95
C PRO A 24 9.05 -2.67 12.98
N THR A 25 10.33 -2.97 12.75
CA THR A 25 11.08 -2.37 11.64
C THR A 25 10.66 -2.97 10.30
N GLY A 26 10.90 -2.24 9.21
CA GLY A 26 10.57 -2.74 7.86
C GLY A 26 9.08 -2.75 7.51
N ILE A 27 8.21 -2.13 8.33
CA ILE A 27 6.79 -1.92 8.03
C ILE A 27 6.42 -0.45 8.10
N GLY A 28 5.48 -0.06 7.25
CA GLY A 28 4.88 1.26 7.17
C GLY A 28 3.56 1.17 6.43
N GLY A 29 2.79 2.25 6.46
CA GLY A 29 1.49 2.33 5.81
C GLY A 29 1.34 3.64 5.07
N ARG A 30 0.44 3.66 4.08
CA ARG A 30 -0.02 4.89 3.45
C ARG A 30 -1.54 4.87 3.40
N ASP A 31 -2.14 6.03 3.62
CA ASP A 31 -3.58 6.28 3.53
C ASP A 31 -3.84 7.47 2.62
N GLY A 32 -5.01 7.57 2.01
CA GLY A 32 -5.28 8.54 0.95
C GLY A 32 -6.57 8.22 0.20
N THR A 33 -6.96 9.12 -0.70
CA THR A 33 -8.23 8.96 -1.41
C THR A 33 -8.19 7.82 -2.42
N ARG A 34 -9.34 7.17 -2.62
CA ARG A 34 -9.48 6.07 -3.58
C ARG A 34 -9.03 6.45 -4.98
N GLU A 35 -9.41 7.65 -5.43
CA GLU A 35 -9.06 8.20 -6.74
C GLU A 35 -7.54 8.30 -6.93
N ARG A 36 -6.81 8.72 -5.88
CA ARG A 36 -5.35 8.77 -5.91
C ARG A 36 -4.75 7.37 -6.04
N TRP A 37 -5.27 6.39 -5.31
CA TRP A 37 -4.78 5.02 -5.41
C TRP A 37 -5.06 4.35 -6.75
N GLU A 38 -6.24 4.61 -7.33
CA GLU A 38 -6.61 4.10 -8.64
C GLU A 38 -5.77 4.73 -9.76
N ALA A 39 -5.43 6.02 -9.65
CA ALA A 39 -4.58 6.72 -10.62
C ALA A 39 -3.09 6.31 -10.56
N MET A 40 -2.61 5.74 -9.46
CA MET A 40 -1.20 5.35 -9.35
C MET A 40 -0.84 4.17 -10.26
N SER A 41 0.30 4.27 -10.93
CA SER A 41 0.91 3.13 -11.61
C SER A 41 1.42 2.09 -10.60
N PRO A 42 1.51 0.80 -10.98
CA PRO A 42 2.11 -0.22 -10.13
C PRO A 42 3.53 0.18 -9.74
N TRP A 43 3.88 0.01 -8.46
CA TRP A 43 5.20 0.45 -7.96
C TRP A 43 6.30 -0.57 -8.25
N LEU A 44 6.16 -1.79 -7.73
CA LEU A 44 7.02 -2.93 -8.02
C LEU A 44 6.24 -3.93 -8.87
N GLY A 45 6.90 -4.60 -9.82
CA GLY A 45 6.27 -5.70 -10.57
C GLY A 45 6.59 -7.05 -9.93
N GLY A 46 5.62 -7.95 -9.83
CA GLY A 46 5.85 -9.31 -9.36
C GLY A 46 4.57 -10.12 -9.13
N GLY A 47 4.71 -11.26 -8.47
CA GLY A 47 3.54 -12.02 -8.01
C GLY A 47 2.67 -11.19 -7.07
N LYS A 48 1.40 -11.59 -6.90
CA LYS A 48 0.39 -10.95 -6.03
C LYS A 48 -0.21 -9.63 -6.55
N ASN A 49 0.56 -8.74 -7.18
CA ASN A 49 0.03 -7.47 -7.69
C ASN A 49 -0.36 -7.47 -9.18
N ILE A 50 0.08 -8.50 -9.92
CA ILE A 50 -0.31 -8.77 -11.31
C ILE A 50 -1.52 -9.71 -11.32
N SER A 51 -2.53 -9.41 -12.15
CA SER A 51 -3.70 -10.27 -12.37
C SER A 51 -3.51 -11.23 -13.54
N GLU A 52 -2.94 -10.77 -14.66
CA GLU A 52 -2.63 -11.58 -15.84
C GLU A 52 -1.26 -11.20 -16.39
N VAL A 53 -0.55 -12.18 -16.94
CA VAL A 53 0.78 -12.00 -17.52
C VAL A 53 0.88 -12.77 -18.83
N SER A 54 1.50 -12.13 -19.82
CA SER A 54 1.83 -12.68 -21.13
C SER A 54 3.22 -12.18 -21.54
N PHE A 55 3.75 -12.69 -22.65
CA PHE A 55 4.99 -12.17 -23.22
C PHE A 55 4.85 -10.73 -23.74
N ASP A 56 3.64 -10.31 -24.10
CA ASP A 56 3.35 -8.98 -24.64
C ASP A 56 3.05 -7.94 -23.56
N GLY A 57 2.87 -8.36 -22.30
CA GLY A 57 2.59 -7.47 -21.19
C GLY A 57 1.83 -8.11 -20.04
N PHE A 58 1.36 -7.27 -19.12
CA PHE A 58 0.64 -7.70 -17.91
C PHE A 58 -0.47 -6.72 -17.53
N THR A 59 -1.48 -7.21 -16.80
CA THR A 59 -2.52 -6.41 -16.16
C THR A 59 -2.38 -6.48 -14.64
N THR A 60 -2.81 -5.45 -13.93
CA THR A 60 -2.65 -5.38 -12.47
C THR A 60 -3.94 -5.59 -11.71
N GLN A 61 -3.81 -6.04 -10.47
CA GLN A 61 -4.90 -6.05 -9.49
C GLN A 61 -5.43 -4.63 -9.23
N PRO A 62 -6.64 -4.47 -8.69
CA PRO A 62 -7.11 -3.19 -8.17
C PRO A 62 -6.27 -2.75 -6.95
N SER A 63 -6.38 -1.48 -6.59
CA SER A 63 -5.87 -0.98 -5.31
C SER A 63 -6.55 -1.69 -4.13
N PRO A 64 -5.85 -2.00 -3.01
CA PRO A 64 -4.45 -1.65 -2.70
C PRO A 64 -3.42 -2.64 -3.26
N TRP A 65 -3.83 -3.85 -3.66
CA TRP A 65 -2.92 -4.93 -4.05
C TRP A 65 -2.03 -4.59 -5.25
N LYS A 66 -2.48 -3.71 -6.15
CA LYS A 66 -1.67 -3.12 -7.23
C LYS A 66 -0.30 -2.61 -6.75
N LEU A 67 -0.24 -2.07 -5.53
CA LEU A 67 0.94 -1.40 -4.96
C LEU A 67 1.76 -2.30 -4.04
N GLU A 68 1.31 -3.52 -3.76
CA GLU A 68 1.94 -4.47 -2.83
C GLU A 68 2.40 -5.74 -3.55
N ALA A 69 3.48 -5.64 -4.31
CA ALA A 69 4.05 -6.78 -5.01
C ALA A 69 4.69 -7.78 -4.05
N ALA A 70 4.65 -9.06 -4.47
CA ALA A 70 5.24 -10.20 -3.80
C ALA A 70 4.67 -10.50 -2.40
N THR A 71 5.32 -11.44 -1.72
CA THR A 71 4.93 -11.86 -0.37
C THR A 71 5.10 -10.68 0.61
N PRO A 72 4.04 -10.26 1.31
CA PRO A 72 4.14 -9.18 2.28
C PRO A 72 4.96 -9.62 3.50
N ASN A 73 5.43 -8.65 4.29
CA ASN A 73 5.97 -8.88 5.62
C ASN A 73 4.84 -9.29 6.59
N TYR A 74 4.29 -10.49 6.42
CA TYR A 74 3.05 -10.93 7.06
C TYR A 74 3.13 -10.96 8.60
N ILE A 75 4.32 -11.16 9.18
CA ILE A 75 4.54 -11.13 10.64
C ILE A 75 4.34 -9.71 11.19
N SER A 76 4.68 -8.69 10.39
CA SER A 76 4.57 -7.28 10.79
C SER A 76 3.26 -6.62 10.36
N TYR A 77 2.45 -7.31 9.55
CA TYR A 77 1.07 -6.92 9.27
C TYR A 77 0.21 -7.24 10.50
N THR A 78 -0.01 -6.23 11.33
CA THR A 78 -0.98 -6.35 12.42
C THR A 78 -2.36 -6.00 11.86
N HIS A 79 -3.25 -6.99 11.70
CA HIS A 79 -4.68 -6.70 11.72
C HIS A 79 -5.04 -6.33 13.16
N LEU A 80 -5.26 -5.05 13.42
CA LEU A 80 -6.07 -4.57 14.54
C LEU A 80 -7.47 -4.26 14.00
#